data_AF-A0A5J5U9S2-F1
#
_entry.id   AF-A0A5J5U9S2-F1
#
_cell.length_a   1.000
_cell.length_b   1.000
_cell.length_c   1.000
_cell.angle_alpha   90.00
_cell.angle_beta   90.00
_cell.angle_gamma   90.00
#
_symmetry.space_group_name_H-M   'P 1'
#
loop_
_entity.id
_entity.type
_entity.pdbx_description
1 polymer ?
#
loop_
_entity_poly.entity_id
_entity_poly.type
_entity_poly.pdbx_seq_one_letter_code
_entity_poly.pdbx_strand_id
1 'polypeptide(L)'
;MILLSKETTMEIQSYQNQAELLLKEYLLADSSIPYTSVICGIFSCKMVYDLTQLFSSVYFKSYLILSKVQRNEWNNRSISTVHAIFITVMSLYFVFWSNLYSDNRYAGMIMFRSSALSTFTLGVSVGYFLADIGMIIWFYPSLGGIEYVIHHFLSLTAVAYSMMTGEGQLYTFMVLISETTTPGINLRWYLDTAGMKRSRAYLINGVVIFVTWLVARILLFMYLFYHVYLHFDQVKLVHSYGLLLIFVVPFILSVMNLMWFGKIIKGLRKTLAKRQ
;
A
#
# COMPACT_ATOMS: atom_id res chain seq x y z
N MET A 1 -53.22 13.00 24.54
CA MET A 1 -51.88 13.08 25.17
C MET A 1 -51.70 11.80 25.97
N ILE A 2 -50.98 10.81 25.43
CA ILE A 2 -50.77 9.53 26.12
C ILE A 2 -49.68 9.76 27.17
N LEU A 3 -50.05 9.73 28.45
CA LEU A 3 -49.11 9.76 29.56
C LEU A 3 -48.40 8.41 29.62
N LEU A 4 -47.15 8.37 29.14
CA LEU A 4 -46.26 7.23 29.32
C LEU A 4 -46.06 6.99 30.83
N SER A 5 -46.05 5.72 31.25
CA SER A 5 -45.77 5.39 32.64
C SER A 5 -44.35 5.85 33.00
N LYS A 6 -44.14 6.15 34.28
CA LYS A 6 -42.81 6.53 34.79
C LYS A 6 -41.76 5.45 34.50
N GLU A 7 -42.19 4.19 34.52
CA GLU A 7 -41.37 3.01 34.22
C GLU A 7 -40.93 2.98 32.75
N THR A 8 -41.87 3.16 31.82
CA THR A 8 -41.56 3.23 30.38
C THR A 8 -40.68 4.43 30.03
N THR A 9 -40.83 5.55 30.75
CA THR A 9 -39.99 6.75 30.55
C THR A 9 -38.55 6.49 31.00
N MET A 10 -38.34 5.80 32.13
CA MET A 10 -37.01 5.42 32.61
C MET A 10 -36.34 4.40 31.71
N GLU A 11 -37.08 3.42 31.18
CA GLU A 11 -36.54 2.45 30.22
C GLU A 11 -36.05 3.14 28.95
N ILE A 12 -36.86 4.03 28.36
CA ILE A 12 -36.48 4.78 27.14
C ILE A 12 -35.20 5.60 27.39
N GLN A 13 -35.10 6.28 28.54
CA GLN A 13 -33.91 7.04 28.92
C GLN A 13 -32.68 6.13 29.09
N SER A 14 -32.85 4.94 29.66
CA SER A 14 -31.77 3.95 29.79
C SER A 14 -31.25 3.50 28.42
N TYR A 15 -32.14 3.18 27.49
CA TYR A 15 -31.76 2.82 26.11
C TYR A 15 -31.08 3.97 25.37
N GLN A 16 -31.56 5.20 25.53
CA GLN A 16 -30.93 6.39 24.95
C GLN A 16 -29.53 6.61 25.50
N ASN A 17 -29.34 6.53 26.82
CA ASN A 17 -28.04 6.68 27.45
C ASN A 17 -27.06 5.59 27.01
N GLN A 18 -27.53 4.35 26.87
CA GLN A 18 -26.70 3.23 26.41
C GLN A 18 -26.31 3.40 24.92
N ALA A 19 -27.24 3.88 24.08
CA ALA A 19 -26.94 4.20 22.68
C ALA A 19 -25.95 5.37 22.55
N GLU A 20 -26.08 6.41 23.37
CA GLU A 20 -25.13 7.52 23.41
C GLU A 20 -23.74 7.09 23.89
N LEU A 21 -23.67 6.21 24.89
CA LEU A 21 -22.41 5.65 25.36
C LEU A 21 -21.71 4.85 24.26
N LEU A 22 -22.46 3.96 23.58
CA LEU A 22 -21.94 3.17 22.45
C LEU A 22 -21.50 4.06 21.30
N LEU A 23 -22.26 5.10 20.97
CA LEU A 23 -21.90 6.07 19.92
C LEU A 23 -20.61 6.80 20.30
N LYS A 24 -20.47 7.23 21.55
CA LYS A 24 -19.27 7.91 22.05
C LYS A 24 -18.06 6.99 22.03
N GLU A 25 -18.20 5.75 22.48
CA GLU A 25 -17.14 4.74 22.42
C GLU A 25 -16.73 4.45 20.96
N TYR A 26 -17.71 4.32 20.06
CA TYR A 26 -17.46 4.10 18.63
C TYR A 26 -16.71 5.28 17.99
N LEU A 27 -17.12 6.52 18.27
CA LEU A 27 -16.46 7.72 17.75
C LEU A 27 -15.03 7.88 18.31
N LEU A 28 -14.82 7.56 19.59
CA LEU A 28 -13.49 7.57 20.21
C LEU A 28 -12.59 6.49 19.63
N ALA A 29 -13.13 5.28 19.41
CA ALA A 29 -12.40 4.20 18.76
C ALA A 29 -11.99 4.60 17.33
N ASP A 30 -12.91 5.16 16.54
CA ASP A 30 -12.66 5.59 15.16
C ASP A 30 -11.56 6.67 15.07
N SER A 31 -11.53 7.59 16.03
CA SER A 31 -10.46 8.60 16.17
C SER A 31 -9.07 8.00 16.42
N SER A 32 -8.99 6.82 17.06
CA SER A 32 -7.72 6.16 17.41
C SER A 32 -7.16 5.23 16.32
N ILE A 33 -7.99 4.84 15.35
CA ILE A 33 -7.64 3.88 14.30
C ILE A 33 -6.40 4.30 13.48
N PRO A 34 -6.28 5.55 13.00
CA PRO A 34 -5.11 5.97 12.22
C PRO A 34 -3.80 5.77 12.99
N TYR A 35 -3.75 6.17 14.26
CA TYR A 35 -2.53 6.12 15.06
C TYR A 35 -2.15 4.69 15.45
N THR A 36 -3.11 3.89 15.89
CA THR A 36 -2.88 2.50 16.29
C THR A 36 -2.48 1.62 15.09
N SER A 37 -3.04 1.87 13.91
CA SER A 37 -2.66 1.15 12.68
C SER A 37 -1.26 1.50 12.18
N VAL A 38 -0.81 2.75 12.29
CA VAL A 38 0.59 3.14 12.01
C VAL A 38 1.56 2.39 12.90
N ILE A 39 1.29 2.35 14.21
CA ILE A 39 2.09 1.62 15.19
C ILE A 39 2.12 0.12 14.83
N CYS A 40 0.96 -0.46 14.50
CA CYS A 40 0.84 -1.84 14.04
C CYS A 40 1.71 -2.13 12.80
N GLY A 41 1.72 -1.22 11.82
CA GLY A 41 2.57 -1.32 10.63
C GLY A 41 4.06 -1.35 10.96
N ILE A 42 4.53 -0.46 11.84
CA ILE A 42 5.94 -0.40 12.28
C ILE A 42 6.35 -1.69 13.00
N PHE A 43 5.53 -2.15 13.96
CA PHE A 43 5.80 -3.40 14.67
C PHE A 43 5.79 -4.61 13.75
N SER A 44 4.86 -4.65 12.78
CA SER A 44 4.82 -5.70 11.77
C SER A 44 6.10 -5.74 10.94
N CYS A 45 6.66 -4.57 10.58
CA CYS A 45 7.95 -4.51 9.88
C CYS A 45 9.08 -5.11 10.70
N LYS A 46 9.18 -4.75 11.99
CA LYS A 46 10.21 -5.31 12.89
C LYS A 46 10.06 -6.82 13.06
N MET A 47 8.83 -7.29 13.26
CA MET A 47 8.51 -8.71 13.38
C MET A 47 8.92 -9.48 12.12
N VAL A 48 8.54 -9.00 10.92
CA VAL A 48 8.90 -9.63 9.65
C VAL A 48 10.42 -9.65 9.45
N TYR A 49 11.12 -8.57 9.83
CA TYR A 49 12.58 -8.51 9.77
C TYR A 49 13.23 -9.63 10.61
N ASP A 50 12.82 -9.74 11.89
CA ASP A 50 13.39 -10.70 12.83
C ASP A 50 13.09 -12.15 12.42
N LEU A 51 11.83 -12.42 12.04
CA LEU A 51 11.42 -13.74 11.55
C LEU A 51 12.16 -14.12 10.27
N THR A 52 12.35 -13.16 9.34
CA THR A 52 13.12 -13.38 8.13
C THR A 52 14.57 -13.71 8.47
N GLN A 53 15.18 -12.97 9.38
CA GLN A 53 16.57 -13.22 9.79
C GLN A 53 16.71 -14.61 10.42
N LEU A 54 15.80 -14.98 11.33
CA LEU A 54 15.79 -16.30 11.97
C LEU A 54 15.62 -17.41 10.94
N PHE A 55 14.55 -17.36 10.14
CA PHE A 55 14.25 -18.36 9.12
C PHE A 55 15.37 -18.46 8.07
N SER A 56 15.87 -17.31 7.61
CA SER A 56 16.93 -17.28 6.58
C SER A 56 18.23 -17.89 7.07
N SER A 57 18.58 -17.68 8.34
CA SER A 57 19.79 -18.25 8.94
C SER A 57 19.75 -19.78 9.06
N VAL A 58 18.56 -20.37 9.19
CA VAL A 58 18.37 -21.82 9.32
C VAL A 58 18.29 -22.50 7.96
N TYR A 59 17.51 -21.95 7.02
CA TYR A 59 17.13 -22.65 5.80
C TYR A 59 17.94 -22.27 4.55
N PHE A 60 18.60 -21.10 4.54
CA PHE A 60 19.29 -20.61 3.34
C PHE A 60 20.80 -20.51 3.56
N LYS A 61 21.54 -21.51 3.04
CA LYS A 61 23.02 -21.46 3.04
C LYS A 61 23.56 -20.20 2.36
N SER A 62 22.90 -19.73 1.31
CA SER A 62 23.25 -18.48 0.61
C SER A 62 23.25 -17.29 1.55
N TYR A 63 22.29 -17.20 2.48
CA TYR A 63 22.17 -16.09 3.43
C TYR A 63 23.37 -16.01 4.39
N LEU A 64 23.90 -17.16 4.83
CA LEU A 64 25.06 -17.23 5.72
C LEU A 64 26.35 -16.70 5.06
N ILE A 65 26.43 -16.72 3.73
CA ILE A 65 27.62 -16.28 2.98
C ILE A 65 27.52 -14.78 2.63
N LEU A 66 26.34 -14.17 2.75
CA LEU A 66 26.13 -12.76 2.46
C LEU A 66 26.88 -11.84 3.42
N SER A 67 27.37 -10.73 2.88
CA SER A 67 27.87 -9.60 3.68
C SER A 67 26.77 -9.01 4.56
N LYS A 68 27.15 -8.28 5.61
CA LYS A 68 26.20 -7.61 6.52
C LYS A 68 25.20 -6.71 5.75
N VAL A 69 25.70 -5.96 4.76
CA VAL A 69 24.88 -5.08 3.92
C VAL A 69 23.86 -5.88 3.10
N GLN A 70 24.28 -6.97 2.46
CA GLN A 70 23.39 -7.83 1.69
C GLN A 70 22.37 -8.57 2.55
N ARG A 71 22.71 -8.93 3.81
CA ARG A 71 21.72 -9.48 4.75
C ARG A 71 20.67 -8.46 5.16
N ASN A 72 21.07 -7.21 5.38
CA ASN A 72 20.13 -6.13 5.65
C ASN A 72 19.19 -5.91 4.45
N GLU A 73 19.72 -5.89 3.22
CA GLU A 73 18.89 -5.80 2.02
C GLU A 73 17.96 -7.03 1.87
N TRP A 74 18.47 -8.24 2.11
CA TRP A 74 17.70 -9.48 2.09
C TRP A 74 16.49 -9.40 3.04
N ASN A 75 16.71 -8.94 4.28
CA ASN A 75 15.66 -8.82 5.28
C ASN A 75 14.68 -7.68 4.95
N ASN A 76 15.18 -6.54 4.45
CA ASN A 76 14.33 -5.42 4.03
C ASN A 76 13.40 -5.79 2.85
N ARG A 77 13.90 -6.62 1.92
CA ARG A 77 13.10 -7.16 0.81
C ARG A 77 11.98 -8.09 1.28
N SER A 78 12.14 -8.76 2.42
CA SER A 78 11.05 -9.56 3.00
C SER A 78 9.96 -8.68 3.59
N ILE A 79 10.32 -7.59 4.30
CA ILE A 79 9.36 -6.60 4.80
C ILE A 79 8.51 -6.08 3.64
N SER A 80 9.15 -5.54 2.60
CA SER A 80 8.45 -4.99 1.43
C SER A 80 7.62 -6.04 0.68
N THR A 81 8.06 -7.30 0.63
CA THR A 81 7.27 -8.38 0.02
C THR A 81 5.99 -8.66 0.81
N VAL A 82 6.06 -8.74 2.14
CA VAL A 82 4.89 -9.01 2.99
C VAL A 82 3.91 -7.85 2.94
N HIS A 83 4.40 -6.60 3.06
CA HIS A 83 3.55 -5.41 2.92
C HIS A 83 2.89 -5.35 1.55
N ALA A 84 3.66 -5.56 0.47
CA ALA A 84 3.13 -5.52 -0.88
C ALA A 84 2.00 -6.52 -1.11
N ILE A 85 2.12 -7.75 -0.59
CA ILE A 85 1.05 -8.76 -0.64
C ILE A 85 -0.18 -8.26 0.12
N PHE A 86 0.00 -7.83 1.38
CA PHE A 86 -1.09 -7.33 2.21
C PHE A 86 -1.84 -6.17 1.52
N ILE A 87 -1.12 -5.12 1.12
CA ILE A 87 -1.75 -3.93 0.58
C ILE A 87 -2.35 -4.18 -0.81
N THR A 88 -1.75 -5.05 -1.63
CA THR A 88 -2.34 -5.43 -2.92
C THR A 88 -3.69 -6.14 -2.71
N VAL A 89 -3.75 -7.12 -1.80
CA VAL A 89 -4.99 -7.86 -1.52
C VAL A 89 -6.07 -6.91 -1.02
N MET A 90 -5.75 -6.05 -0.05
CA MET A 90 -6.71 -5.10 0.50
C MET A 90 -7.14 -4.06 -0.54
N SER A 91 -6.21 -3.55 -1.36
CA SER A 91 -6.54 -2.57 -2.41
C SER A 91 -7.45 -3.18 -3.47
N LEU A 92 -7.18 -4.41 -3.93
CA LEU A 92 -8.05 -5.10 -4.87
C LEU A 92 -9.44 -5.34 -4.27
N TYR A 93 -9.51 -5.76 -3.00
CA TYR A 93 -10.78 -5.90 -2.29
C TYR A 93 -11.55 -4.58 -2.27
N PHE A 94 -10.92 -3.49 -1.85
CA PHE A 94 -11.61 -2.20 -1.76
C PHE A 94 -12.06 -1.67 -3.12
N VAL A 95 -11.18 -1.71 -4.14
CA VAL A 95 -11.47 -1.14 -5.46
C VAL A 95 -12.51 -1.96 -6.23
N PHE A 96 -12.48 -3.29 -6.15
CA PHE A 96 -13.29 -4.14 -7.04
C PHE A 96 -14.38 -4.97 -6.36
N TRP A 97 -14.24 -5.32 -5.08
CA TRP A 97 -15.18 -6.22 -4.39
C TRP A 97 -15.98 -5.55 -3.29
N SER A 98 -15.47 -4.49 -2.66
CA SER A 98 -16.17 -3.81 -1.59
C SER A 98 -17.27 -2.90 -2.13
N ASN A 99 -18.36 -2.77 -1.38
CA ASN A 99 -19.41 -1.81 -1.72
C ASN A 99 -19.02 -0.34 -1.40
N LEU A 100 -17.87 -0.10 -0.77
CA LEU A 100 -17.44 1.21 -0.27
C LEU A 100 -17.36 2.25 -1.39
N TYR A 101 -16.83 1.86 -2.55
CA TYR A 101 -16.63 2.73 -3.71
C TYR A 101 -17.56 2.41 -4.88
N SER A 102 -18.65 1.67 -4.63
CA SER A 102 -19.66 1.36 -5.66
C SER A 102 -20.43 2.60 -6.12
N ASP A 103 -21.01 2.56 -7.32
CA ASP A 103 -21.84 3.64 -7.92
C ASP A 103 -23.21 3.83 -7.24
N ASN A 104 -23.33 3.47 -5.96
CA ASN A 104 -24.53 3.72 -5.18
C ASN A 104 -24.74 5.24 -5.01
N ARG A 105 -25.81 5.76 -5.63
CA ARG A 105 -26.20 7.17 -5.60
C ARG A 105 -26.46 7.72 -4.19
N TYR A 106 -26.75 6.86 -3.22
CA TYR A 106 -27.08 7.26 -1.84
C TYR A 106 -25.87 7.35 -0.90
N ALA A 107 -24.71 6.83 -1.30
CA ALA A 107 -23.54 6.72 -0.43
C ALA A 107 -22.64 7.99 -0.41
N GLY A 108 -23.15 9.15 -0.84
CA GLY A 108 -22.38 10.40 -0.91
C GLY A 108 -21.34 10.42 -2.04
N MET A 109 -20.42 11.37 -2.03
CA MET A 109 -19.37 11.49 -3.06
C MET A 109 -18.23 10.51 -2.81
N ILE A 110 -17.80 9.79 -3.86
CA ILE A 110 -16.78 8.73 -3.79
C ILE A 110 -15.48 9.25 -3.15
N MET A 111 -15.15 10.52 -3.38
CA MET A 111 -13.95 11.17 -2.85
C MET A 111 -13.89 11.28 -1.32
N PHE A 112 -15.02 11.17 -0.63
CA PHE A 112 -15.12 11.34 0.83
C PHE A 112 -15.57 10.05 1.54
N ARG A 113 -15.57 8.91 0.83
CA ARG A 113 -15.96 7.62 1.42
C ARG A 113 -14.75 6.94 2.03
N SER A 114 -14.87 6.62 3.31
CA SER A 114 -13.90 5.85 4.07
C SER A 114 -14.62 4.92 5.05
N SER A 115 -13.87 3.98 5.62
CA SER A 115 -14.33 3.05 6.65
C SER A 115 -13.20 2.82 7.65
N ALA A 116 -13.53 2.37 8.85
CA ALA A 116 -12.55 1.94 9.85
C ALA A 116 -11.49 0.99 9.26
N LEU A 117 -11.92 0.00 8.46
CA LEU A 117 -11.02 -0.99 7.85
C LEU A 117 -10.13 -0.38 6.75
N SER A 118 -10.67 0.51 5.92
CA SER A 118 -9.89 1.17 4.87
C SER A 118 -8.85 2.11 5.46
N THR A 119 -9.23 2.91 6.45
CA THR A 119 -8.32 3.77 7.20
C THR A 119 -7.26 2.97 7.95
N PHE A 120 -7.64 1.88 8.62
CA PHE A 120 -6.67 0.97 9.27
C PHE A 120 -5.66 0.40 8.25
N THR A 121 -6.15 -0.03 7.08
CA THR A 121 -5.30 -0.58 6.01
C THR A 121 -4.28 0.43 5.51
N LEU A 122 -4.70 1.68 5.28
CA LEU A 122 -3.79 2.76 4.90
C LEU A 122 -2.80 3.07 6.02
N GLY A 123 -3.21 3.05 7.28
CA GLY A 123 -2.30 3.31 8.39
C GLY A 123 -1.25 2.24 8.61
N VAL A 124 -1.58 0.96 8.43
CA VAL A 124 -0.56 -0.10 8.36
C VAL A 124 0.46 0.20 7.25
N SER A 125 0.01 0.71 6.11
CA SER A 125 0.91 1.10 5.01
C SER A 125 1.75 2.33 5.32
N VAL A 126 1.21 3.34 6.01
CA VAL A 126 1.98 4.49 6.51
C VAL A 126 3.08 4.01 7.45
N GLY A 127 2.76 3.12 8.39
CA GLY A 127 3.74 2.53 9.30
C GLY A 127 4.86 1.79 8.56
N TYR A 128 4.51 1.04 7.51
CA TYR A 128 5.48 0.41 6.61
C TYR A 128 6.36 1.45 5.90
N PHE A 129 5.76 2.46 5.24
CA PHE A 129 6.52 3.46 4.50
C PHE A 129 7.48 4.26 5.39
N LEU A 130 7.10 4.54 6.64
CA LEU A 130 7.97 5.16 7.64
C LEU A 130 9.17 4.26 7.99
N ALA A 131 8.93 2.98 8.25
CA ALA A 131 10.00 2.03 8.54
C ALA A 131 10.95 1.87 7.34
N ASP A 132 10.40 1.71 6.14
CA ASP A 132 11.18 1.44 4.92
C ASP A 132 11.98 2.67 4.47
N ILE A 133 11.40 3.89 4.51
CA ILE A 133 12.16 5.10 4.20
C ILE A 133 13.27 5.36 5.24
N GLY A 134 13.01 5.06 6.52
CA GLY A 134 14.02 5.13 7.58
C GLY A 134 15.20 4.19 7.30
N MET A 135 14.91 2.95 6.88
CA MET A 135 15.92 1.97 6.48
C MET A 135 16.70 2.45 5.24
N ILE A 136 16.00 2.93 4.20
CA ILE A 136 16.62 3.42 2.96
C ILE A 136 17.60 4.56 3.26
N ILE A 137 17.20 5.52 4.10
CA ILE A 137 18.06 6.66 4.48
C ILE A 137 19.24 6.17 5.32
N TRP A 138 19.01 5.31 6.32
CA TRP A 138 20.06 4.83 7.23
C TRP A 138 21.14 4.02 6.51
N PHE A 139 20.73 3.22 5.52
CA PHE A 139 21.62 2.38 4.74
C PHE A 139 21.90 2.95 3.34
N TYR A 140 21.63 4.23 3.09
CA TYR A 140 21.86 4.85 1.79
C TYR A 140 23.35 4.80 1.40
N PRO A 141 23.71 4.48 0.14
CA PRO A 141 22.86 4.16 -1.01
C PRO A 141 22.62 2.64 -1.22
N SER A 142 22.91 1.79 -0.23
CA SER A 142 22.91 0.34 -0.41
C SER A 142 21.53 -0.31 -0.61
N LEU A 143 20.46 0.30 -0.07
CA LEU A 143 19.09 -0.20 -0.22
C LEU A 143 18.30 0.42 -1.37
N GLY A 144 18.84 1.46 -2.02
CA GLY A 144 18.18 2.13 -3.13
C GLY A 144 18.83 3.46 -3.52
N GLY A 145 18.64 3.85 -4.77
CA GLY A 145 18.99 5.18 -5.27
C GLY A 145 17.97 6.26 -4.90
N ILE A 146 18.24 7.50 -5.33
CA ILE A 146 17.39 8.66 -5.07
C ILE A 146 15.95 8.48 -5.57
N GLU A 147 15.76 7.69 -6.64
CA GLU A 147 14.42 7.37 -7.15
C GLU A 147 13.57 6.62 -6.13
N TYR A 148 14.17 5.77 -5.29
CA TYR A 148 13.45 5.05 -4.25
C TYR A 148 13.08 5.98 -3.10
N VAL A 149 13.96 6.92 -2.73
CA VAL A 149 13.67 7.92 -1.70
C VAL A 149 12.49 8.79 -2.13
N ILE A 150 12.50 9.30 -3.36
CA ILE A 150 11.41 10.11 -3.91
C ILE A 150 10.11 9.31 -3.96
N HIS A 151 10.17 8.06 -4.45
CA HIS A 151 9.00 7.18 -4.50
C HIS A 151 8.37 6.98 -3.12
N HIS A 152 9.17 6.60 -2.11
CA HIS A 152 8.66 6.32 -0.77
C HIS A 152 8.16 7.59 -0.07
N PHE A 153 8.82 8.74 -0.28
CA PHE A 153 8.37 10.01 0.30
C PHE A 153 7.02 10.46 -0.25
N LEU A 154 6.84 10.40 -1.58
CA LEU A 154 5.57 10.75 -2.22
C LEU A 154 4.45 9.79 -1.81
N SER A 155 4.73 8.48 -1.82
CA SER A 155 3.78 7.47 -1.35
C SER A 155 3.40 7.68 0.11
N LEU A 156 4.37 7.89 1.00
CA LEU A 156 4.12 8.14 2.43
C LEU A 156 3.20 9.34 2.62
N THR A 157 3.47 10.45 1.92
CA THR A 157 2.71 11.68 2.07
C THR A 157 1.28 11.53 1.56
N ALA A 158 1.09 10.91 0.39
CA ALA A 158 -0.24 10.67 -0.17
C ALA A 158 -1.07 9.70 0.68
N VAL A 159 -0.48 8.59 1.10
CA VAL A 159 -1.16 7.57 1.89
C VAL A 159 -1.50 8.12 3.29
N ALA A 160 -0.58 8.85 3.93
CA ALA A 160 -0.83 9.47 5.23
C ALA A 160 -1.94 10.53 5.15
N TYR A 161 -1.95 11.36 4.11
CA TYR A 161 -3.03 12.32 3.88
C TYR A 161 -4.39 11.61 3.77
N SER A 162 -4.48 10.60 2.92
CA SER A 162 -5.72 9.88 2.64
C SER A 162 -6.23 9.07 3.85
N MET A 163 -5.30 8.55 4.66
CA MET A 163 -5.61 7.93 5.96
C MET A 163 -6.19 8.96 6.95
N MET A 164 -5.53 10.10 7.13
CA MET A 164 -5.89 11.08 8.16
C MET A 164 -7.18 11.83 7.84
N THR A 165 -7.42 12.13 6.56
CA THR A 165 -8.57 12.92 6.13
C THR A 165 -9.76 12.08 5.70
N GLY A 166 -9.54 10.80 5.36
CA GLY A 166 -10.54 9.96 4.70
C GLY A 166 -10.77 10.31 3.22
N GLU A 167 -10.08 11.32 2.69
CA GLU A 167 -10.27 11.78 1.32
C GLU A 167 -9.45 10.99 0.30
N GLY A 168 -10.03 10.78 -0.88
CA GLY A 168 -9.33 10.18 -2.02
C GLY A 168 -8.85 8.75 -1.81
N GLN A 169 -9.38 8.02 -0.81
CA GLN A 169 -8.94 6.67 -0.48
C GLN A 169 -9.06 5.71 -1.67
N LEU A 170 -10.09 5.86 -2.52
CA LEU A 170 -10.20 5.08 -3.76
C LEU A 170 -8.95 5.20 -4.65
N TYR A 171 -8.49 6.43 -4.91
CA TYR A 171 -7.32 6.66 -5.76
C TYR A 171 -6.03 6.23 -5.09
N THR A 172 -5.93 6.40 -3.77
CA THR A 172 -4.83 5.85 -2.98
C THR A 172 -4.76 4.32 -3.14
N PHE A 173 -5.87 3.60 -3.01
CA PHE A 173 -5.89 2.14 -3.23
C PHE A 173 -5.62 1.76 -4.68
N MET A 174 -6.13 2.49 -5.68
CA MET A 174 -5.79 2.25 -7.08
C MET A 174 -4.28 2.36 -7.33
N VAL A 175 -3.62 3.37 -6.75
CA VAL A 175 -2.15 3.49 -6.82
C VAL A 175 -1.47 2.34 -6.08
N LEU A 176 -1.95 1.95 -4.89
CA LEU A 176 -1.33 0.89 -4.08
C LEU A 176 -1.46 -0.52 -4.66
N ILE A 177 -2.41 -0.78 -5.58
CA ILE A 177 -2.42 -2.02 -6.38
C ILE A 177 -1.09 -2.21 -7.13
N SER A 178 -0.38 -1.13 -7.47
CA SER A 178 0.93 -1.21 -8.11
C SER A 178 2.01 -1.89 -7.28
N GLU A 179 1.83 -2.05 -5.97
CA GLU A 179 2.71 -2.85 -5.12
C GLU A 179 2.70 -4.34 -5.48
N THR A 180 1.72 -4.82 -6.26
CA THR A 180 1.69 -6.20 -6.77
C THR A 180 2.96 -6.59 -7.54
N THR A 181 3.70 -5.61 -8.08
CA THR A 181 4.97 -5.88 -8.78
C THR A 181 6.13 -6.15 -7.83
N THR A 182 6.08 -5.63 -6.59
CA THR A 182 7.18 -5.63 -5.61
C THR A 182 7.64 -7.06 -5.24
N PRO A 183 6.76 -8.03 -4.96
CA PRO A 183 7.16 -9.42 -4.73
C PRO A 183 7.94 -10.02 -5.90
N GLY A 184 7.55 -9.70 -7.15
CA GLY A 184 8.24 -10.15 -8.35
C GLY A 184 9.67 -9.61 -8.41
N ILE A 185 9.84 -8.31 -8.17
CA ILE A 185 11.15 -7.63 -8.17
C ILE A 185 12.05 -8.19 -7.06
N ASN A 186 11.51 -8.38 -5.86
CA ASN A 186 12.25 -8.95 -4.73
C ASN A 186 12.66 -10.41 -5.00
N LEU A 187 11.76 -11.23 -5.53
CA LEU A 187 12.09 -12.60 -5.95
C LEU A 187 13.20 -12.63 -7.01
N ARG A 188 13.17 -11.70 -7.97
CA ARG A 188 14.24 -11.60 -8.97
C ARG A 188 15.59 -11.32 -8.34
N TRP A 189 15.62 -10.43 -7.35
CA TRP A 189 16.83 -10.12 -6.58
C TRP A 189 17.30 -11.32 -5.77
N TYR A 190 16.42 -12.06 -5.08
CA TYR A 190 16.80 -13.27 -4.36
C TYR A 190 17.41 -14.32 -5.28
N LEU A 191 16.83 -14.54 -6.45
CA LEU A 191 17.37 -15.46 -7.46
C LEU A 191 18.73 -14.98 -8.01
N ASP A 192 18.93 -13.67 -8.18
CA ASP A 192 20.22 -13.09 -8.56
C ASP A 192 21.29 -13.36 -7.49
N THR A 193 20.99 -12.97 -6.25
CA THR A 193 21.86 -13.12 -5.08
C THR A 193 22.20 -14.57 -4.77
N ALA A 194 21.30 -15.51 -5.08
CA ALA A 194 21.54 -16.95 -4.97
C ALA A 194 22.33 -17.54 -6.17
N GLY A 195 22.76 -16.73 -7.14
CA GLY A 195 23.51 -17.18 -8.33
C GLY A 195 22.65 -17.84 -9.41
N MET A 196 21.32 -17.70 -9.35
CA MET A 196 20.36 -18.46 -10.15
C MET A 196 19.90 -17.75 -11.44
N LYS A 197 20.66 -16.79 -11.98
CA LYS A 197 20.31 -16.04 -13.21
C LYS A 197 20.01 -16.91 -14.43
N ARG A 198 20.62 -18.09 -14.53
CA ARG A 198 20.45 -19.01 -15.66
C ARG A 198 19.28 -19.98 -15.49
N SER A 199 18.64 -20.00 -14.32
CA SER A 199 17.52 -20.90 -14.03
C SER A 199 16.26 -20.58 -14.86
N ARG A 200 15.36 -21.56 -15.01
CA ARG A 200 14.03 -21.34 -15.59
C ARG A 200 13.20 -20.40 -14.71
N ALA A 201 13.34 -20.50 -13.38
CA ALA A 201 12.66 -19.62 -12.42
C ALA A 201 12.97 -18.14 -12.67
N TYR A 202 14.23 -17.77 -12.93
CA TYR A 202 14.63 -16.39 -13.22
C TYR A 202 14.01 -15.84 -14.53
N LEU A 203 13.83 -16.71 -15.53
CA LEU A 203 13.15 -16.35 -16.79
C LEU A 203 11.66 -16.15 -16.56
N ILE A 204 10.99 -17.13 -15.94
CA ILE A 204 9.54 -17.08 -15.65
C ILE A 204 9.23 -15.83 -14.80
N ASN A 205 9.98 -15.61 -13.74
CA ASN A 205 9.86 -14.40 -12.91
C ASN A 205 10.01 -13.11 -13.73
N GLY A 206 10.95 -13.06 -14.69
CA GLY A 206 11.11 -11.90 -15.58
C GLY A 206 9.89 -11.64 -16.47
N VAL A 207 9.27 -12.70 -16.99
CA VAL A 207 8.03 -12.59 -17.78
C VAL A 207 6.87 -12.13 -16.89
N VAL A 208 6.73 -12.71 -15.69
CA VAL A 208 5.71 -12.32 -14.72
C VAL A 208 5.84 -10.84 -14.36
N ILE A 209 7.04 -10.35 -14.04
CA ILE A 209 7.30 -8.93 -13.76
C ILE A 209 6.89 -8.05 -14.94
N PHE A 210 7.22 -8.45 -16.17
CA PHE A 210 6.86 -7.67 -17.35
C PHE A 210 5.33 -7.53 -17.50
N VAL A 211 4.60 -8.64 -17.36
CA VAL A 211 3.12 -8.65 -17.48
C VAL A 211 2.48 -7.88 -16.33
N THR A 212 2.87 -8.15 -15.08
CA THR A 212 2.30 -7.46 -13.91
C THR A 212 2.60 -5.97 -13.93
N TRP A 213 3.78 -5.56 -14.40
CA TRP A 213 4.12 -4.15 -14.56
C TRP A 213 3.23 -3.46 -15.59
N LEU A 214 3.05 -4.08 -16.76
CA LEU A 214 2.18 -3.53 -17.80
C LEU A 214 0.76 -3.30 -17.27
N VAL A 215 0.19 -4.30 -16.59
CA VAL A 215 -1.18 -4.21 -16.08
C VAL A 215 -1.29 -3.21 -14.92
N ALA A 216 -0.50 -3.39 -13.86
CA ALA A 216 -0.68 -2.67 -12.60
C ALA A 216 -0.03 -1.28 -12.56
N ARG A 217 0.96 -1.01 -13.42
CA ARG A 217 1.72 0.27 -13.41
C ARG A 217 1.56 1.10 -14.67
N ILE A 218 1.11 0.52 -15.79
CA ILE A 218 0.83 1.26 -17.02
C ILE A 218 -0.68 1.38 -17.26
N LEU A 219 -1.37 0.26 -17.48
CA LEU A 219 -2.81 0.27 -17.81
C LEU A 219 -3.65 0.81 -16.65
N LEU A 220 -3.37 0.39 -15.42
CA LEU A 220 -4.08 0.88 -14.24
C LEU A 220 -3.88 2.39 -14.01
N PHE A 221 -2.68 2.93 -14.27
CA PHE A 221 -2.44 4.37 -14.14
C PHE A 221 -3.15 5.17 -15.25
N MET A 222 -3.21 4.64 -16.48
CA MET A 222 -4.05 5.24 -17.53
C MET A 222 -5.52 5.26 -17.11
N TYR A 223 -6.03 4.16 -16.55
CA TYR A 223 -7.39 4.09 -16.02
C TYR A 223 -7.60 5.08 -14.86
N LEU A 224 -6.64 5.19 -13.94
CA LEU A 224 -6.68 6.15 -12.83
C LEU A 224 -6.86 7.58 -13.33
N PHE A 225 -6.06 8.04 -14.29
CA PHE A 225 -6.20 9.40 -14.85
C PHE A 225 -7.55 9.58 -15.56
N TYR A 226 -7.99 8.57 -16.31
CA TYR A 226 -9.31 8.60 -16.95
C TYR A 226 -10.45 8.71 -15.92
N HIS A 227 -10.38 7.96 -14.83
CA HIS A 227 -11.37 8.00 -13.75
C HIS A 227 -11.34 9.36 -13.01
N VAL A 228 -10.15 9.90 -12.73
CA VAL A 228 -10.01 11.26 -12.16
C VAL A 228 -10.64 12.31 -13.08
N TYR A 229 -10.45 12.19 -14.40
CA TYR A 229 -11.06 13.08 -15.38
C TYR A 229 -12.60 13.00 -15.36
N LEU A 230 -13.17 11.80 -15.36
CA LEU A 230 -14.63 11.61 -15.31
C LEU A 230 -15.26 12.14 -14.01
N HIS A 231 -14.54 12.02 -12.89
CA HIS A 231 -15.02 12.42 -11.57
C HIS A 231 -14.45 13.76 -11.11
N PHE A 232 -13.98 14.61 -12.04
CA PHE A 232 -13.29 15.86 -11.73
C PHE A 232 -14.14 16.80 -10.86
N ASP A 233 -15.46 16.81 -11.06
CA ASP A 233 -16.39 17.60 -10.26
C ASP A 233 -16.41 17.24 -8.77
N GLN A 234 -16.13 15.98 -8.42
CA GLN A 234 -15.98 15.56 -7.03
C GLN A 234 -14.55 15.82 -6.54
N VAL A 235 -13.55 15.63 -7.41
CA VAL A 235 -12.14 15.81 -7.08
C VAL A 235 -11.83 17.26 -6.69
N LYS A 236 -12.43 18.25 -7.37
CA LYS A 236 -12.22 19.67 -7.04
C LYS A 236 -12.75 20.11 -5.66
N LEU A 237 -13.53 19.25 -4.99
CA LEU A 237 -14.14 19.55 -3.68
C LEU A 237 -13.28 19.10 -2.49
N VAL A 238 -12.26 18.26 -2.72
CA VAL A 238 -11.32 17.83 -1.67
C VAL A 238 -10.46 19.02 -1.23
N HIS A 239 -9.78 18.93 -0.07
CA HIS A 239 -8.90 20.01 0.36
C HIS A 239 -7.82 20.31 -0.69
N SER A 240 -7.38 21.57 -0.80
CA SER A 240 -6.39 22.01 -1.79
C SER A 240 -5.10 21.17 -1.77
N TYR A 241 -4.70 20.70 -0.59
CA TYR A 241 -3.55 19.82 -0.45
C TYR A 241 -3.83 18.40 -1.00
N GLY A 242 -5.01 17.83 -0.73
CA GLY A 242 -5.45 16.57 -1.32
C GLY A 242 -5.56 16.64 -2.84
N LEU A 243 -6.06 17.77 -3.36
CA LEU A 243 -6.16 18.02 -4.80
C LEU A 243 -4.77 17.97 -5.44
N LEU A 244 -3.79 18.65 -4.83
CA LEU A 244 -2.39 18.59 -5.27
C LEU A 244 -1.87 17.15 -5.29
N LEU A 245 -2.09 16.39 -4.22
CA LEU A 245 -1.61 15.01 -4.11
C LEU A 245 -2.23 14.07 -5.15
N ILE A 246 -3.54 14.18 -5.40
CA ILE A 246 -4.26 13.36 -6.38
C ILE A 246 -3.71 13.54 -7.81
N PHE A 247 -3.21 14.73 -8.16
CA PHE A 247 -2.63 14.98 -9.47
C PHE A 247 -1.12 14.74 -9.51
N VAL A 248 -0.36 15.32 -8.57
CA VAL A 248 1.11 15.35 -8.62
C VAL A 248 1.70 13.97 -8.36
N VAL A 249 1.20 13.24 -7.36
CA VAL A 249 1.78 11.96 -6.97
C VAL A 249 1.60 10.91 -8.08
N PRO A 250 0.39 10.64 -8.59
CA PRO A 250 0.22 9.70 -9.70
C PRO A 250 0.98 10.12 -10.96
N PHE A 251 1.10 11.42 -11.25
CA PHE A 251 1.88 11.91 -12.39
C PHE A 251 3.37 11.56 -12.27
N ILE A 252 4.01 11.90 -11.16
CA ILE A 252 5.44 11.60 -10.93
C ILE A 252 5.65 10.08 -10.93
N LEU A 253 4.79 9.33 -10.24
CA LEU A 253 4.85 7.87 -10.22
C LEU A 253 4.70 7.26 -11.62
N SER A 254 3.87 7.84 -12.50
CA SER A 254 3.73 7.38 -13.88
C SER A 254 5.00 7.57 -14.69
N VAL A 255 5.67 8.71 -14.55
CA VAL A 255 6.97 8.96 -15.20
C VAL A 255 8.00 7.93 -14.75
N MET A 256 8.08 7.69 -13.43
CA MET A 256 8.98 6.67 -12.87
C MET A 256 8.62 5.26 -13.36
N ASN A 257 7.32 4.94 -13.44
CA ASN A 257 6.83 3.66 -13.93
C ASN A 257 7.24 3.41 -15.39
N LEU A 258 7.18 4.43 -16.25
CA LEU A 258 7.63 4.34 -17.64
C LEU A 258 9.16 4.15 -17.73
N MET A 259 9.93 4.89 -16.94
CA MET A 259 11.39 4.73 -16.88
C MET A 259 11.80 3.32 -16.48
N TRP A 260 11.20 2.78 -15.41
CA TRP A 260 11.47 1.43 -14.94
C TRP A 260 10.96 0.35 -15.90
N PHE A 261 9.81 0.56 -16.55
CA PHE A 261 9.32 -0.36 -17.58
C PHE A 261 10.31 -0.49 -18.74
N GLY A 262 10.90 0.63 -19.17
CA GLY A 262 11.98 0.63 -20.14
C GLY A 262 13.20 -0.21 -19.70
N LYS A 263 13.56 -0.19 -18.41
CA LYS A 263 14.62 -1.06 -17.85
C LYS A 263 14.21 -2.53 -17.88
N ILE A 264 12.96 -2.86 -17.55
CA ILE A 264 12.42 -4.23 -17.56
C ILE A 264 12.43 -4.82 -18.97
N ILE A 265 11.95 -4.07 -19.97
CA ILE A 265 11.97 -4.48 -21.39
C ILE A 265 13.40 -4.77 -21.85
N LYS A 266 14.34 -3.87 -21.56
CA LYS A 266 15.76 -4.05 -21.89
C LYS A 266 16.33 -5.30 -21.20
N GLY A 267 15.98 -5.53 -19.94
CA GLY A 267 16.40 -6.70 -19.17
C GLY A 267 15.89 -8.01 -19.77
N LEU A 268 14.59 -8.08 -20.09
CA LEU A 268 13.96 -9.26 -20.66
C LEU A 268 14.53 -9.60 -22.04
N ARG A 269 14.69 -8.61 -22.92
CA ARG A 269 15.32 -8.80 -24.25
C ARG A 269 16.73 -9.39 -24.13
N LYS A 270 17.55 -8.90 -23.20
CA LYS A 270 18.89 -9.44 -22.95
C LYS A 270 18.86 -10.89 -22.45
N THR A 271 17.89 -11.26 -21.62
CA THR A 271 17.76 -12.64 -21.13
C THR A 271 17.34 -13.61 -22.24
N LEU A 272 16.45 -13.18 -23.14
CA LEU A 272 15.99 -13.99 -24.28
C LEU A 272 17.09 -14.17 -25.34
N ALA A 273 17.81 -13.10 -25.68
CA ALA A 273 18.88 -13.14 -26.68
C ALA A 273 20.07 -14.05 -26.27
N LYS A 274 20.30 -14.26 -24.97
CA LYS A 274 21.36 -15.17 -24.48
C LYS A 274 20.97 -16.66 -24.50
N ARG A 275 19.72 -16.96 -24.83
CA ARG A 275 19.18 -18.33 -24.90
C ARG A 275 18.92 -18.79 -26.34
N GLN A 276 19.01 -17.87 -27.30
CA GLN A 276 19.13 -18.17 -28.73
C GLN A 276 20.58 -18.48 -29.03
#